data_AF-A0A924ZEE9-F1
#
_entry.id   AF-A0A924ZEE9-F1
#
_cell.length_a   1.000
_cell.length_b   1.000
_cell.length_c   1.000
_cell.angle_alpha   90.00
_cell.angle_beta   90.00
_cell.angle_gamma   90.00
#
_symmetry.space_group_name_H-M   'P 1'
#
loop_
_entity.id
_entity.type
_entity.pdbx_description
1 polymer ?
#
loop_
_entity_poly.entity_id
_entity_poly.type
_entity_poly.pdbx_seq_one_letter_code
_entity_poly.pdbx_strand_id
1 'polypeptide(L)'
;KWTQLDVAGALLVAPADPAEHKRLYRFDPVSDGPLLVPSTAVISRNDPLMRHDRARTLAKAWKSGLVDLGEAGHINRASGFGPWPLGLQLRDALMGRKVEGPIGPQDMERLRIGL
;
A
#
# COMPACT_ATOMS: atom_id res chain seq x y z
N LYS A 1 13.32 14.18 -4.98
CA LYS A 1 13.01 14.29 -3.53
C LYS A 1 11.67 15.00 -3.40
N TRP A 2 10.60 14.26 -3.14
CA TRP A 2 9.23 14.80 -2.97
C TRP A 2 8.92 15.10 -1.50
N THR A 3 9.90 15.58 -0.75
CA THR A 3 9.80 15.76 0.72
C THR A 3 8.92 16.93 1.15
N GLN A 4 8.22 17.56 0.20
CA GLN A 4 7.33 18.71 0.43
C GLN A 4 5.85 18.37 0.23
N LEU A 5 5.51 17.12 -0.12
CA LEU A 5 4.10 16.71 -0.25
C LEU A 5 3.56 16.28 1.11
N ASP A 6 2.53 17.00 1.57
CA ASP A 6 1.72 16.58 2.70
C ASP A 6 0.74 15.49 2.24
N VAL A 7 1.10 14.23 2.48
CA VAL A 7 0.33 13.06 2.06
C VAL A 7 -0.52 12.61 3.24
N ALA A 8 -1.84 12.79 3.12
CA ALA A 8 -2.78 12.42 4.18
C ALA A 8 -2.88 10.90 4.42
N GLY A 9 -2.60 10.08 3.40
CA GLY A 9 -2.64 8.63 3.50
C GLY A 9 -2.46 7.92 2.17
N ALA A 10 -2.36 6.59 2.23
CA ALA A 10 -2.17 5.73 1.05
C ALA A 10 -3.16 4.56 1.03
N LEU A 11 -3.96 4.46 -0.03
CA LEU A 11 -4.76 3.28 -0.33
C LEU A 11 -4.03 2.47 -1.41
N LEU A 12 -3.50 1.30 -1.05
CA LEU A 12 -2.70 0.44 -1.92
C LEU A 12 -3.57 -0.69 -2.45
N VAL A 13 -4.05 -0.59 -3.67
CA VAL A 13 -5.02 -1.53 -4.26
C VAL A 13 -4.31 -2.48 -5.22
N ALA A 14 -4.45 -3.79 -5.00
CA ALA A 14 -3.78 -4.83 -5.78
C ALA A 14 -2.28 -4.54 -5.98
N PRO A 15 -1.50 -4.34 -4.88
CA PRO A 15 -0.08 -4.07 -5.01
C PRO A 15 0.60 -5.23 -5.75
N ALA A 16 1.58 -4.93 -6.60
CA ALA A 16 2.34 -5.92 -7.37
C ALA A 16 3.80 -5.98 -6.87
N ASP A 17 4.43 -7.15 -6.94
CA ASP A 17 5.83 -7.32 -6.54
C ASP A 17 6.76 -7.30 -7.78
N PRO A 18 7.60 -6.27 -7.93
CA PRO A 18 8.62 -6.23 -8.97
C PRO A 18 9.58 -7.42 -8.97
N ALA A 19 9.84 -8.01 -7.80
CA ALA A 19 10.72 -9.16 -7.66
C ALA A 19 10.12 -10.44 -8.25
N GLU A 20 8.79 -10.57 -8.25
CA GLU A 20 8.11 -11.78 -8.72
C GLU A 20 7.65 -11.68 -10.19
N HIS A 21 7.56 -10.47 -10.75
CA HIS A 21 7.04 -10.26 -12.11
C HIS A 21 8.01 -9.59 -13.08
N LYS A 22 8.39 -10.33 -14.13
CA LYS A 22 9.29 -9.87 -15.21
C LYS A 22 8.85 -8.60 -15.94
N ARG A 23 7.58 -8.18 -15.85
CA ARG A 23 7.12 -6.90 -16.44
C ARG A 23 7.47 -5.68 -15.58
N LEU A 24 7.82 -5.93 -14.32
CA LEU A 24 8.04 -4.91 -13.30
C LEU A 24 9.51 -4.79 -12.89
N TYR A 25 10.43 -5.57 -13.47
CA TYR A 25 11.87 -5.58 -13.15
C TYR A 25 12.60 -4.24 -13.24
N ARG A 26 11.99 -3.23 -13.90
CA ARG A 26 12.53 -1.87 -14.01
C ARG A 26 12.21 -1.01 -12.79
N PHE A 27 11.35 -1.48 -11.90
CA PHE A 27 11.08 -0.85 -10.61
C PHE A 27 12.01 -1.44 -9.56
N ASP A 28 12.46 -0.58 -8.64
CA ASP A 28 13.15 -1.03 -7.45
C ASP A 28 12.26 -1.99 -6.63
N PRO A 29 12.87 -2.88 -5.83
CA PRO A 29 12.12 -3.72 -4.90
C PRO A 29 11.19 -2.89 -4.03
N VAL A 30 10.00 -3.41 -3.72
CA VAL A 30 9.11 -2.71 -2.81
C VAL A 30 9.74 -2.67 -1.43
N SER A 31 9.67 -1.50 -0.78
CA SER A 31 10.14 -1.34 0.59
C SER A 31 9.46 -2.37 1.51
N ASP A 32 10.24 -2.96 2.40
CA ASP A 32 9.81 -3.87 3.46
C ASP A 32 9.76 -3.16 4.83
N GLY A 33 9.78 -1.83 4.84
CA GLY A 33 9.69 -1.00 6.04
C GLY A 33 8.32 -0.35 6.22
N PRO A 34 8.01 0.17 7.43
CA PRO A 34 6.75 0.85 7.70
C PRO A 34 6.56 2.09 6.82
N LEU A 35 5.33 2.33 6.36
CA LEU A 35 4.99 3.56 5.66
C LEU A 35 4.83 4.72 6.64
N LEU A 36 5.23 5.89 6.18
CA LEU A 36 5.22 7.13 6.97
C LEU A 36 3.86 7.83 7.01
N VAL A 37 2.84 7.22 6.42
CA VAL A 37 1.48 7.76 6.37
C VAL A 37 0.48 6.66 6.70
N PRO A 38 -0.72 7.00 7.20
CA PRO A 38 -1.80 6.05 7.39
C PRO A 38 -2.05 5.34 6.06
N SER A 39 -2.04 4.02 6.10
CA SER A 39 -2.15 3.23 4.88
C SER A 39 -3.09 2.05 5.06
N THR A 40 -3.70 1.64 3.96
CA THR A 40 -4.50 0.40 3.88
C THR A 40 -4.19 -0.30 2.57
N ALA A 41 -3.86 -1.58 2.67
CA ALA A 41 -3.67 -2.47 1.52
C ALA A 41 -4.98 -3.22 1.24
N VAL A 42 -5.43 -3.17 -0.01
CA VAL A 42 -6.57 -3.92 -0.54
C VAL A 42 -6.03 -5.03 -1.44
N ILE A 43 -6.23 -6.28 -1.03
CA ILE A 43 -5.61 -7.44 -1.66
C ILE A 43 -6.66 -8.43 -2.17
N SER A 44 -6.22 -9.28 -3.09
CA SER A 44 -7.00 -10.38 -3.67
C SER A 44 -6.23 -11.68 -3.52
N ARG A 45 -6.95 -12.80 -3.35
CA ARG A 45 -6.39 -14.15 -3.17
C ARG A 45 -5.94 -14.78 -4.48
N ASN A 46 -6.49 -14.32 -5.60
CA ASN A 46 -6.20 -14.80 -6.94
C ASN A 46 -5.66 -13.69 -7.86
N ASP A 47 -4.92 -12.73 -7.30
CA ASP A 47 -4.23 -11.71 -8.10
C ASP A 47 -3.09 -12.36 -8.92
N PRO A 48 -3.10 -12.25 -10.26
CA PRO A 48 -2.05 -12.81 -11.11
C PRO A 48 -0.70 -12.08 -10.99
N LEU A 49 -0.65 -10.89 -10.37
CA LEU A 49 0.55 -10.05 -10.24
C LEU A 49 1.13 -9.99 -8.81
N MET A 50 0.49 -10.68 -7.86
CA MET A 50 0.95 -10.72 -6.48
C MET A 50 0.38 -11.94 -5.75
N ARG A 51 1.25 -12.77 -5.17
CA ARG A 51 0.81 -13.88 -4.33
C ARG A 51 0.19 -13.36 -3.03
N HIS A 52 -0.88 -14.02 -2.57
CA HIS A 52 -1.66 -13.58 -1.41
C HIS A 52 -0.84 -13.49 -0.12
N ASP A 53 0.01 -14.48 0.14
CA ASP A 53 0.92 -14.53 1.29
C ASP A 53 1.96 -13.41 1.24
N ARG A 54 2.47 -13.11 0.05
CA ARG A 54 3.38 -11.98 -0.18
C ARG A 54 2.69 -10.64 0.08
N ALA A 55 1.48 -10.44 -0.44
CA ALA A 55 0.69 -9.25 -0.20
C ALA A 55 0.41 -9.02 1.31
N ARG A 56 0.08 -10.08 2.04
CA ARG A 56 -0.10 -10.03 3.50
C ARG A 56 1.18 -9.68 4.25
N THR A 57 2.30 -10.26 3.83
CA THR A 57 3.63 -9.97 4.40
C THR A 57 3.98 -8.49 4.23
N LEU A 58 3.79 -7.96 3.02
CA LEU A 58 4.04 -6.56 2.71
C LEU A 58 3.12 -5.61 3.49
N ALA A 59 1.82 -5.89 3.56
CA ALA A 59 0.89 -5.08 4.36
C ALA A 59 1.28 -5.02 5.85
N LYS A 60 1.75 -6.13 6.41
CA LYS A 60 2.27 -6.18 7.78
C LYS A 60 3.55 -5.35 7.92
N ALA A 61 4.49 -5.50 6.99
CA ALA A 61 5.75 -4.76 6.97
C ALA A 61 5.51 -3.23 6.91
N TRP A 62 4.58 -2.80 6.07
CA TRP A 62 4.15 -1.41 5.92
C TRP A 62 3.38 -0.85 7.12
N LYS A 63 3.00 -1.70 8.08
CA LYS A 63 2.03 -1.38 9.16
C LYS A 63 0.71 -0.82 8.61
N SER A 64 0.30 -1.30 7.44
CA SER A 64 -0.96 -0.91 6.82
C SER A 64 -2.14 -1.65 7.45
N GLY A 65 -3.31 -1.02 7.42
CA GLY A 65 -4.57 -1.77 7.49
C GLY A 65 -4.66 -2.76 6.32
N LEU A 66 -5.45 -3.83 6.48
CA LEU A 66 -5.59 -4.86 5.45
C LEU A 66 -7.07 -5.11 5.14
N VAL A 67 -7.41 -5.06 3.86
CA VAL A 67 -8.73 -5.45 3.32
C VAL A 67 -8.49 -6.58 2.32
N ASP A 68 -9.02 -7.76 2.62
CA ASP A 68 -8.94 -8.95 1.77
C ASP A 68 -10.29 -9.11 1.06
N LEU A 69 -10.31 -8.92 -0.27
CA LEU A 69 -11.55 -8.99 -1.06
C LEU A 69 -11.91 -10.42 -1.51
N GLY A 70 -11.20 -11.44 -1.02
CA GLY A 70 -11.37 -12.80 -1.51
C GLY A 70 -10.81 -12.94 -2.93
N GLU A 71 -11.56 -13.59 -3.82
CA GLU A 71 -11.15 -13.82 -5.21
C GLU A 71 -11.60 -12.66 -6.13
N ALA A 72 -10.80 -11.60 -6.18
CA ALA A 72 -11.11 -10.35 -6.87
C ALA A 72 -10.24 -10.05 -8.12
N GLY A 73 -9.40 -11.01 -8.53
CA GLY A 73 -8.41 -10.82 -9.59
C GLY A 73 -7.44 -9.67 -9.25
N HIS A 74 -7.03 -8.89 -10.25
CA HIS A 74 -6.15 -7.72 -10.07
C HIS A 74 -6.93 -6.41 -9.82
N ILE A 75 -8.15 -6.51 -9.24
CA ILE A 75 -9.02 -5.38 -8.86
C ILE A 75 -9.09 -4.27 -9.92
N ASN A 76 -9.31 -4.67 -11.18
CA ASN A 76 -9.39 -3.78 -12.32
C ASN A 76 -10.73 -3.96 -13.04
N ARG A 77 -10.96 -3.17 -14.09
CA ARG A 77 -12.20 -3.26 -14.89
C ARG A 77 -12.44 -4.67 -15.44
N ALA A 78 -11.40 -5.39 -15.85
CA ALA A 78 -11.53 -6.74 -16.40
C ALA A 78 -11.91 -7.78 -15.34
N SER A 79 -11.56 -7.54 -14.07
CA SER A 79 -12.01 -8.36 -12.93
C SER A 79 -13.28 -7.85 -12.25
N GLY A 80 -14.03 -6.93 -12.88
CA GLY A 80 -15.33 -6.44 -12.41
C GLY A 80 -15.31 -5.13 -11.63
N PHE A 81 -14.14 -4.52 -11.44
CA PHE A 81 -13.96 -3.29 -10.65
C PHE A 81 -13.97 -2.05 -11.56
N GLY A 82 -15.16 -1.73 -12.09
CA GLY A 82 -15.43 -0.48 -12.81
C GLY A 82 -15.73 0.67 -11.84
N PRO A 83 -16.97 1.19 -11.78
CA PRO A 83 -17.40 1.98 -10.63
C PRO A 83 -17.21 1.17 -9.35
N TRP A 84 -16.49 1.72 -8.37
CA TRP A 84 -16.14 1.00 -7.15
C TRP A 84 -16.45 1.84 -5.89
N PRO A 85 -17.72 1.84 -5.44
CA PRO A 85 -18.15 2.61 -4.26
C PRO A 85 -17.39 2.24 -2.99
N LEU A 86 -17.04 0.97 -2.81
CA LEU A 86 -16.22 0.51 -1.68
C LEU A 86 -14.84 1.17 -1.69
N GLY A 87 -14.21 1.35 -2.86
CA GLY A 87 -12.93 2.05 -2.97
C GLY A 87 -13.00 3.49 -2.44
N LEU A 88 -14.11 4.18 -2.70
CA LEU A 88 -14.35 5.54 -2.17
C LEU A 88 -14.50 5.51 -0.65
N GLN A 89 -15.27 4.55 -0.11
CA GLN A 89 -15.43 4.39 1.34
C GLN A 89 -14.09 4.11 2.04
N LEU A 90 -13.24 3.25 1.45
CA LEU A 90 -11.92 2.93 1.98
C LEU A 90 -10.98 4.15 1.97
N ARG A 91 -11.03 4.96 0.91
CA ARG A 91 -10.31 6.24 0.86
C ARG A 91 -10.80 7.19 1.95
N ASP A 92 -12.11 7.36 2.10
CA ASP A 92 -12.67 8.30 3.08
C ASP A 92 -12.34 7.88 4.52
N ALA A 93 -12.29 6.58 4.78
CA ALA A 93 -11.84 6.03 6.07
C ALA A 93 -10.36 6.33 6.40
N LEU A 94 -9.50 6.54 5.39
CA LEU A 94 -8.11 7.00 5.62
C LEU A 94 -8.06 8.45 6.04
N MET A 95 -8.90 9.31 5.47
CA MET A 95 -8.93 10.76 5.75
C MET A 95 -9.37 11.08 7.18
N GLY A 96 -10.07 10.16 7.86
CA GLY A 96 -10.44 10.29 9.27
C GLY A 96 -9.33 9.91 10.26
N ARG A 97 -8.22 9.32 9.81
CA ARG A 97 -7.10 8.92 10.68
C ARG A 97 -6.10 10.06 10.76
N LYS A 98 -6.12 10.82 11.87
CA LYS A 98 -5.04 11.77 12.16
C LYS A 98 -3.71 11.02 12.25
N VAL A 99 -2.73 11.47 11.48
CA VAL A 99 -1.32 11.28 11.85
C VAL A 99 -1.09 12.14 13.08
N GLU A 100 -0.54 11.58 14.15
CA GLU A 100 -0.07 12.39 15.26
C GLU A 100 1.11 13.24 14.79
N GLY A 101 0.80 14.46 14.35
CA GLY A 101 1.77 15.50 13.99
C GLY A 101 2.51 15.29 12.67
N PRO A 102 3.12 16.35 12.13
CA PRO A 102 4.04 16.21 11.00
C PRO A 102 5.25 15.37 11.43
N ILE A 103 5.67 14.45 10.57
CA ILE A 103 6.93 13.72 10.74
C ILE A 103 8.06 14.74 10.71
N GLY A 104 8.66 14.97 11.87
CA GLY A 104 9.71 15.95 12.01
C GLY A 104 11.01 15.46 11.36
N PRO A 105 11.94 16.37 11.02
CA PRO A 105 13.28 15.99 10.56
C PRO A 105 13.98 14.98 11.49
N GLN A 106 13.67 15.02 12.79
CA GLN A 106 14.17 14.10 13.82
C GLN A 106 13.69 12.65 13.63
N ASP A 107 12.45 12.44 13.17
CA ASP A 107 11.87 11.12 12.95
C ASP A 107 12.46 10.48 11.68
N MET A 108 12.77 11.32 10.69
CA MET A 108 13.49 10.92 9.48
C MET A 108 14.94 10.52 9.77
N GLU A 109 15.61 11.19 10.71
CA GLU A 109 16.96 10.87 11.17
C GLU A 109 16.96 9.51 11.90
N ARG A 110 16.00 9.27 12.81
CA ARG A 110 15.85 7.99 13.53
C ARG A 110 15.64 6.78 12.61
N LEU A 111 14.95 6.97 11.48
CA LEU A 111 14.75 5.91 10.48
C LEU A 111 15.99 5.68 9.61
N ARG A 112 16.90 6.65 9.52
CA ARG A 112 18.11 6.57 8.70
C ARG A 112 19.31 5.94 9.42
N ILE A 113 19.33 5.99 10.76
CA ILE A 113 20.40 5.43 11.60
C ILE A 113 20.06 3.99 12.08
N GLY A 114 18.90 3.45 11.66
CA GLY A 114 18.50 2.07 11.96
C GLY A 114 19.13 0.98 11.06
N LEU A 115 20.31 1.23 10.50
CA LEU A 115 21.17 0.27 9.78
C LEU A 115 22.50 0.10 10.51
#